data_AF-A4A7E0-F1
#
_entry.id   AF-A4A7E0-F1
#
_cell.length_a   1.000
_cell.length_b   1.000
_cell.length_c   1.000
_cell.angle_alpha   90.00
_cell.angle_beta   90.00
_cell.angle_gamma   90.00
#
_symmetry.space_group_name_H-M   'P 1'
#
loop_
_entity.id
_entity.type
_entity.pdbx_description
1 polymer ?
#
loop_
_entity_poly.entity_id
_entity_poly.type
_entity_poly.pdbx_seq_one_letter_code
_entity_poly.pdbx_strand_id
1 'polypeptide(L)'
;MSDSTHTNKWAIAILCLGLVLALPGRADQLIVDVVGIKRMGGAMMVAVFNSPEGWEDSQGPVATAKDSVAGPKVRLVFPDLSPGPYAVKLYHDENTNGELDTNMLGIPSEGYGFSNYQRTLGEPDFEESMFMVDGETLIEITLN
;
A
#
# COMPACT_ATOMS: atom_id res chain seq x y z
N MET A 1 -30.06 -54.86 -57.41
CA MET A 1 -30.92 -53.67 -57.24
C MET A 1 -31.13 -53.46 -55.74
N SER A 2 -30.72 -52.30 -55.23
CA SER A 2 -31.04 -51.68 -53.91
C SER A 2 -30.81 -52.53 -52.65
N ASP A 3 -30.23 -52.07 -51.55
CA ASP A 3 -30.31 -50.72 -51.03
C ASP A 3 -29.18 -50.46 -50.02
N SER A 4 -28.72 -49.22 -50.03
CA SER A 4 -27.69 -48.63 -49.20
C SER A 4 -28.33 -47.90 -48.04
N THR A 5 -27.91 -48.13 -46.79
CA THR A 5 -28.12 -47.11 -45.75
C THR A 5 -26.86 -46.93 -44.90
N HIS A 6 -26.28 -45.75 -45.07
CA HIS A 6 -25.19 -45.18 -44.28
C HIS A 6 -25.64 -44.98 -42.82
N THR A 7 -24.92 -45.57 -41.87
CA THR A 7 -25.05 -45.22 -40.45
C THR A 7 -24.24 -43.96 -40.15
N ASN A 8 -24.92 -42.86 -39.90
CA ASN A 8 -24.33 -41.59 -39.48
C ASN A 8 -23.79 -41.74 -38.04
N LYS A 9 -22.47 -41.67 -37.88
CA LYS A 9 -21.80 -41.60 -36.57
C LYS A 9 -21.87 -40.16 -36.08
N TRP A 10 -22.76 -39.88 -35.14
CA TRP A 10 -22.80 -38.60 -34.44
C TRP A 10 -21.66 -38.60 -33.42
N ALA A 11 -20.54 -37.98 -33.76
CA ALA A 11 -19.47 -37.70 -32.81
C ALA A 11 -19.95 -36.56 -31.89
N ILE A 12 -20.36 -36.91 -30.68
CA ILE A 12 -20.62 -35.93 -29.61
C ILE A 12 -19.26 -35.40 -29.14
N ALA A 13 -18.92 -34.19 -29.54
CA ALA A 13 -17.80 -33.46 -28.97
C ALA A 13 -18.19 -33.00 -27.57
N ILE A 14 -17.63 -33.63 -26.54
CA ILE A 14 -17.76 -33.16 -25.16
C ILE A 14 -16.87 -31.92 -25.02
N LEU A 15 -17.49 -30.75 -25.09
CA LEU A 15 -16.86 -29.49 -24.72
C LEU A 15 -16.74 -29.46 -23.19
N CYS A 16 -15.60 -29.90 -22.65
CA CYS A 16 -15.25 -29.68 -21.25
C CYS A 16 -15.04 -28.17 -21.05
N LEU A 17 -16.11 -27.44 -20.76
CA LEU A 17 -16.04 -26.07 -20.27
C LEU A 17 -15.48 -26.12 -18.85
N GLY A 18 -14.15 -26.01 -18.73
CA GLY A 18 -13.48 -25.91 -17.44
C GLY A 18 -13.92 -24.64 -16.73
N LEU A 19 -14.79 -24.76 -15.74
CA LEU A 19 -15.11 -23.67 -14.83
C LEU A 19 -13.89 -23.44 -13.94
N VAL A 20 -13.06 -22.45 -14.30
CA VAL A 20 -12.01 -21.96 -13.41
C VAL A 20 -12.71 -21.22 -12.28
N LEU A 21 -12.83 -21.88 -11.13
CA LEU A 21 -13.22 -21.21 -9.89
C LEU A 21 -12.05 -20.31 -9.49
N ALA A 22 -12.17 -19.01 -9.75
CA ALA A 22 -11.33 -18.02 -9.11
C ALA A 22 -11.62 -18.07 -7.61
N LEU A 23 -10.71 -18.67 -6.84
CA LEU A 23 -10.72 -18.48 -5.40
C LEU A 23 -10.60 -16.97 -5.16
N PRO A 24 -11.41 -16.37 -4.26
CA PRO A 24 -11.19 -14.98 -3.90
C PRO A 24 -9.75 -14.87 -3.41
N GLY A 25 -8.92 -14.13 -4.16
CA GLY A 25 -7.59 -13.78 -3.71
C GLY A 25 -7.76 -13.08 -2.37
N ARG A 26 -7.08 -13.58 -1.33
CA ARG A 26 -7.00 -12.85 -0.06
C ARG A 26 -6.15 -11.62 -0.37
N ALA A 27 -6.83 -10.52 -0.65
CA ALA A 27 -6.21 -9.21 -0.69
C ALA A 27 -5.73 -8.90 0.72
N ASP A 28 -4.43 -8.68 0.87
CA ASP A 28 -3.88 -8.27 2.14
C ASP A 28 -4.10 -6.77 2.33
N GLN A 29 -4.23 -6.38 3.59
CA GLN A 29 -4.60 -5.01 3.94
C GLN A 29 -3.59 -4.49 4.95
N LEU A 30 -3.03 -3.33 4.65
CA LEU A 30 -2.23 -2.56 5.59
C LEU A 30 -3.09 -1.48 6.23
N ILE A 31 -3.09 -1.43 7.56
CA ILE A 31 -3.68 -0.38 8.37
C ILE A 31 -2.55 0.38 9.03
N VAL A 32 -2.49 1.69 8.78
CA VAL A 32 -1.49 2.59 9.37
C VAL A 32 -2.17 3.49 10.38
N ASP A 33 -1.83 3.30 11.65
CA ASP A 33 -2.22 4.17 12.74
C ASP A 33 -1.12 5.21 12.99
N VAL A 34 -1.43 6.48 12.70
CA VAL A 34 -0.52 7.61 12.95
C VAL A 34 -0.87 8.22 14.30
N VAL A 35 0.10 8.26 15.21
CA VAL A 35 -0.06 8.77 16.58
C VAL A 35 0.95 9.89 16.87
N GLY A 36 0.84 10.52 18.04
CA GLY A 36 1.76 11.60 18.44
C GLY A 36 1.46 12.95 17.79
N ILE A 37 0.29 13.08 17.16
CA ILE A 37 -0.15 14.31 16.50
C ILE A 37 -0.42 15.38 17.55
N LYS A 38 0.31 16.49 17.47
CA LYS A 38 0.25 17.62 18.44
C LYS A 38 -0.59 18.78 17.93
N ARG A 39 -0.80 18.88 16.62
CA ARG A 39 -1.53 19.96 15.95
C ARG A 39 -2.62 19.35 15.07
N MET A 40 -3.78 20.00 15.06
CA MET A 40 -4.94 19.56 14.27
C MET A 40 -5.16 20.56 13.14
N GLY A 41 -5.76 20.09 12.04
CA GLY A 41 -5.85 20.82 10.78
C GLY A 41 -4.87 20.27 9.74
N GLY A 42 -5.08 20.63 8.48
CA GLY A 42 -4.28 20.08 7.38
C GLY A 42 -4.60 18.61 7.10
N ALA A 43 -3.65 17.91 6.46
CA ALA A 43 -3.80 16.52 6.05
C ALA A 43 -2.60 15.66 6.46
N MET A 44 -2.87 14.41 6.83
CA MET A 44 -1.85 13.39 6.96
C MET A 44 -1.63 12.76 5.58
N MET A 45 -0.41 12.83 5.09
CA MET A 45 0.02 12.31 3.80
C MET A 45 0.83 11.04 4.04
N VAL A 46 0.43 9.92 3.44
CA VAL A 46 1.08 8.62 3.64
C VAL A 46 1.38 7.95 2.31
N ALA A 47 2.61 7.49 2.16
CA ALA A 47 3.11 6.79 0.99
C ALA A 47 3.66 5.41 1.39
N VAL A 48 3.28 4.38 0.63
CA VAL A 48 3.66 2.98 0.82
C VAL A 48 4.57 2.55 -0.32
N PHE A 49 5.69 1.92 0.02
CA PHE A 49 6.74 1.47 -0.90
C PHE A 49 6.97 -0.02 -0.73
N ASN A 50 7.33 -0.73 -1.80
CA ASN A 50 7.64 -2.16 -1.77
C ASN A 50 9.03 -2.49 -2.37
N SER A 51 9.85 -1.47 -2.64
CA SER A 51 11.19 -1.61 -3.18
C SER A 51 12.11 -0.46 -2.75
N PRO A 52 13.43 -0.68 -2.68
CA PRO A 52 14.42 0.38 -2.49
C PRO A 52 14.36 1.45 -3.57
N GLU A 53 14.13 1.07 -4.83
CA GLU A 53 14.04 2.00 -5.95
C GLU A 53 12.83 2.94 -5.84
N GLY A 54 11.72 2.43 -5.30
CA GLY A 54 10.56 3.24 -4.96
C GLY A 54 10.87 4.22 -3.82
N TRP A 55 11.58 3.75 -2.80
CA TRP A 55 11.96 4.52 -1.62
C TRP A 55 12.88 5.71 -1.94
N GLU A 56 13.78 5.56 -2.91
CA GLU A 56 14.68 6.62 -3.39
C GLU A 56 14.05 7.51 -4.49
N ASP A 57 12.72 7.50 -4.63
CA ASP A 57 11.91 8.28 -5.58
C ASP A 57 12.15 7.99 -7.09
N SER A 58 12.85 6.91 -7.43
CA SER A 58 13.07 6.55 -8.85
C SER A 58 11.87 5.84 -9.48
N GLN A 59 11.13 5.05 -8.68
CA GLN A 59 9.88 4.39 -9.09
C GLN A 59 8.65 4.93 -8.37
N GLY A 60 8.84 5.63 -7.24
CA GLY A 60 7.78 6.17 -6.41
C GLY A 60 7.00 5.11 -5.60
N PRO A 61 5.95 5.54 -4.89
CA PRO A 61 5.15 4.67 -4.03
C PRO A 61 4.20 3.77 -4.83
N VAL A 62 3.93 2.58 -4.31
CA VAL A 62 2.91 1.66 -4.86
C VAL A 62 1.49 2.00 -4.40
N ALA A 63 1.36 2.72 -3.29
CA ALA A 63 0.08 3.26 -2.84
C ALA A 63 0.29 4.56 -2.06
N THR A 64 -0.67 5.47 -2.17
CA THR A 64 -0.72 6.70 -1.36
C THR A 64 -2.10 6.89 -0.79
N ALA A 65 -2.18 7.51 0.38
CA ALA A 65 -3.43 7.89 0.99
C ALA A 65 -3.27 9.24 1.69
N LYS A 66 -4.39 9.93 1.85
CA LYS A 66 -4.46 11.14 2.65
C LYS A 66 -5.74 11.18 3.45
N ASP A 67 -5.68 11.76 4.65
CA ASP A 67 -6.86 12.01 5.47
C ASP A 67 -6.69 13.29 6.29
N SER A 68 -7.81 13.88 6.71
CA SER A 68 -7.81 15.11 7.50
C SER A 68 -7.31 14.86 8.92
N VAL A 69 -6.43 15.73 9.43
CA VAL A 69 -5.96 15.64 10.82
C VAL A 69 -6.96 16.30 11.77
N ALA A 70 -8.01 15.56 12.13
CA ALA A 70 -9.09 16.05 13.00
C ALA A 70 -8.86 15.78 14.50
N GLY A 71 -7.82 15.04 14.86
CA GLY A 71 -7.56 14.62 16.24
C GLY A 71 -6.14 14.11 16.47
N PRO A 72 -5.86 13.54 17.66
CA PRO A 72 -4.51 13.12 18.06
C PRO A 72 -4.03 11.82 17.37
N LYS A 73 -4.89 11.23 16.53
CA LYS A 73 -4.63 10.00 15.79
C LYS A 73 -5.33 10.07 14.43
N VAL A 74 -4.66 9.55 13.41
CA VAL A 74 -5.25 9.32 12.07
C VAL A 74 -5.05 7.86 11.70
N ARG A 75 -6.06 7.23 11.09
CA ARG A 75 -5.99 5.85 10.61
C ARG A 75 -6.17 5.85 9.11
N LEU A 76 -5.20 5.28 8.39
CA LEU A 76 -5.28 5.08 6.94
C LEU A 76 -5.28 3.60 6.62
N VAL A 77 -5.95 3.22 5.54
CA VAL A 77 -6.15 1.84 5.14
C VAL A 77 -5.77 1.67 3.69
N PHE A 78 -4.93 0.68 3.42
CA PHE A 78 -4.42 0.32 2.11
C PHE A 78 -4.85 -1.12 1.80
N PRO A 79 -5.95 -1.32 1.06
CA PRO A 79 -6.41 -2.65 0.67
C PRO A 79 -5.61 -3.20 -0.51
N ASP A 80 -5.82 -4.48 -0.82
CA ASP A 80 -5.36 -5.13 -2.06
C ASP A 80 -3.84 -5.10 -2.28
N LEU A 81 -3.06 -5.12 -1.19
CA LEU A 81 -1.62 -5.31 -1.25
C LEU A 81 -1.29 -6.78 -1.49
N SER A 82 -0.23 -7.03 -2.28
CA SER A 82 0.33 -8.37 -2.37
C SER A 82 1.10 -8.68 -1.07
N PRO A 83 1.10 -9.94 -0.59
CA PRO A 83 1.96 -10.30 0.53
C PRO A 83 3.43 -9.99 0.20
N GLY A 84 4.16 -9.34 1.10
CA GLY A 84 5.54 -8.95 0.82
C GLY A 84 6.12 -7.89 1.75
N PRO A 85 7.36 -7.46 1.47
CA PRO A 85 8.02 -6.39 2.20
C PRO A 85 7.48 -5.02 1.79
N TYR A 86 7.23 -4.17 2.79
CA TYR A 86 6.76 -2.81 2.61
C TYR A 86 7.45 -1.84 3.57
N ALA A 87 7.54 -0.57 3.17
CA ALA A 87 7.95 0.53 4.01
C ALA A 87 6.97 1.71 3.82
N VAL A 88 6.85 2.56 4.84
CA VAL A 88 5.93 3.70 4.85
C VAL A 88 6.69 4.99 5.17
N LYS A 89 6.48 6.03 4.36
CA LYS A 89 6.79 7.42 4.68
C LYS A 89 5.49 8.17 4.97
N LEU A 90 5.51 9.06 5.95
CA LEU A 90 4.40 9.96 6.21
C LEU A 90 4.86 11.36 6.59
N TYR A 91 4.00 12.33 6.33
CA TYR A 91 4.14 13.68 6.85
C TYR A 91 2.78 14.34 7.10
N HIS A 92 2.76 15.29 8.01
CA HIS A 92 1.63 16.14 8.32
C HIS A 92 1.74 17.45 7.56
N ASP A 93 1.00 17.56 6.45
CA ASP A 93 0.83 18.79 5.68
C ASP A 93 -0.08 19.75 6.46
N GLU A 94 0.51 20.58 7.32
CA GLU A 94 -0.20 21.53 8.18
C GLU A 94 -0.74 22.71 7.37
N ASN A 95 -0.03 23.09 6.30
CA ASN A 95 -0.30 24.30 5.51
C ASN A 95 -1.14 24.05 4.24
N THR A 96 -1.41 22.78 3.90
CA THR A 96 -2.18 22.30 2.74
C THR A 96 -1.54 22.54 1.37
N ASN A 97 -0.21 22.59 1.28
CA ASN A 97 0.52 22.74 0.01
C ASN A 97 0.80 21.41 -0.70
N GLY A 98 0.60 20.27 -0.04
CA GLY A 98 0.84 18.93 -0.58
C GLY A 98 2.32 18.55 -0.69
N GLU A 99 3.21 19.26 0.00
CA GLU A 99 4.64 19.04 0.04
C GLU A 99 5.12 18.95 1.49
N LEU A 100 6.20 18.20 1.74
CA LEU A 100 6.86 18.24 3.05
C LEU A 100 7.74 19.48 3.11
N ASP A 101 7.31 20.49 3.88
CA ASP A 101 8.09 21.71 4.03
C ASP A 101 9.42 21.44 4.74
N THR A 102 10.48 22.09 4.25
CA THR A 102 11.82 22.04 4.85
C THR A 102 12.39 23.44 5.05
N ASN A 103 13.25 23.60 6.06
CA ASN A 103 13.97 24.85 6.30
C ASN A 103 15.21 24.98 5.39
N MET A 104 15.96 26.09 5.51
CA MET A 104 17.15 26.37 4.69
C MET A 104 18.29 25.33 4.81
N LEU A 105 18.23 24.43 5.80
CA LEU A 105 19.18 23.33 6.00
C LEU A 105 18.63 21.99 5.48
N GLY A 106 17.45 21.97 4.85
CA GLY A 106 16.78 20.76 4.36
C GLY A 106 16.11 19.93 5.46
N ILE A 107 15.98 20.47 6.67
CA ILE A 107 15.33 19.76 7.79
C ILE A 107 13.81 19.98 7.70
N PRO A 108 12.98 18.93 7.80
CA PRO A 108 11.53 19.07 7.84
C PRO A 108 11.07 20.07 8.90
N SER A 109 10.20 21.00 8.51
CA SER A 109 9.55 21.96 9.43
C SER A 109 8.17 21.50 9.88
N GLU A 110 7.62 20.48 9.24
CA GLU A 110 6.38 19.81 9.59
C GLU A 110 6.64 18.41 10.14
N GLY A 111 5.64 17.83 10.81
CA GLY A 111 5.77 16.50 11.40
C GLY A 111 5.94 15.43 10.33
N TYR A 112 6.86 14.50 10.55
CA TYR A 112 7.14 13.39 9.62
C TYR A 112 7.42 12.09 10.37
N GLY A 113 7.38 10.97 9.66
CA GLY A 113 7.63 9.66 10.25
C GLY A 113 7.84 8.56 9.22
N PHE A 114 8.43 7.46 9.69
CA PHE A 114 8.73 6.29 8.88
C PHE A 114 8.30 5.03 9.64
N SER A 115 7.89 3.98 8.94
CA SER A 115 7.67 2.67 9.56
C SER A 115 8.96 2.12 10.16
N ASN A 116 8.85 1.34 11.25
CA ASN A 116 9.96 0.66 11.92
C ASN A 116 11.15 1.56 12.35
N TYR A 117 11.00 2.88 12.32
CA TYR A 117 12.10 3.81 12.57
C TYR A 117 11.82 4.70 13.79
N GLN A 118 12.64 4.55 14.81
CA GLN A 118 12.56 5.29 16.08
C GLN A 118 13.74 6.25 16.29
N ARG A 119 14.66 6.35 15.31
CA ARG A 119 15.83 7.22 15.40
C ARG A 119 15.51 8.63 14.88
N THR A 120 16.28 9.61 15.34
CA THR A 120 16.01 11.05 15.11
C THR A 120 16.98 11.69 14.10
N LEU A 121 17.81 10.90 13.41
CA LEU A 121 18.90 11.43 12.56
C LEU A 121 18.86 10.83 11.16
N GLY A 122 18.46 11.67 10.21
CA GLY A 122 18.40 11.32 8.79
C GLY A 122 17.15 10.55 8.40
N GLU A 123 16.96 10.44 7.09
CA GLU A 123 15.99 9.52 6.51
C GLU A 123 16.59 8.10 6.52
N PRO A 124 15.85 7.08 7.01
CA PRO A 124 16.28 5.70 6.93
C PRO A 124 16.32 5.19 5.49
N ASP A 125 17.06 4.10 5.26
CA ASP A 125 16.91 3.33 4.03
C ASP A 125 15.62 2.46 4.06
N PHE A 126 15.34 1.81 2.94
CA PHE A 126 14.16 0.95 2.80
C PHE A 126 14.21 -0.20 3.80
N GLU A 127 15.36 -0.85 3.94
CA GLU A 127 15.59 -2.00 4.81
C GLU A 127 15.39 -1.66 6.31
N GLU A 128 15.83 -0.48 6.74
CA GLU A 128 15.62 0.05 8.09
C GLU A 128 14.13 0.32 8.36
N SER A 129 13.38 0.70 7.32
CA SER A 129 11.94 1.02 7.43
C SER A 129 11.01 -0.17 7.14
N MET A 130 11.56 -1.28 6.66
CA MET A 130 10.80 -2.40 6.11
C MET A 130 10.07 -3.22 7.19
N PHE A 131 8.86 -3.66 6.86
CA PHE A 131 8.09 -4.67 7.58
C PHE A 131 7.35 -5.58 6.58
N MET A 132 6.85 -6.73 7.05
CA MET A 132 6.09 -7.67 6.21
C MET A 132 4.60 -7.39 6.29
N VAL A 133 3.94 -7.32 5.13
CA VAL A 133 2.49 -7.43 5.01
C VAL A 133 2.14 -8.87 4.67
N ASP A 134 1.32 -9.48 5.53
CA ASP A 134 0.73 -10.82 5.35
C ASP A 134 -0.64 -10.84 6.04
N GLY A 135 -1.71 -10.92 5.25
CA GLY A 135 -3.07 -10.74 5.74
C GLY A 135 -3.42 -9.30 6.15
N GLU A 136 -4.19 -9.16 7.23
CA GLU A 136 -4.46 -7.86 7.85
C GLU A 136 -3.27 -7.49 8.73
N THR A 137 -2.54 -6.44 8.33
CA THR A 137 -1.34 -5.96 9.01
C THR A 137 -1.61 -4.57 9.56
N LEU A 138 -1.50 -4.41 10.88
CA LEU A 138 -1.62 -3.13 11.57
C LEU A 138 -0.23 -2.66 12.00
N ILE A 139 0.14 -1.44 11.64
CA ILE A 139 1.33 -0.76 12.14
C ILE A 139 0.95 0.55 12.83
N GLU A 140 1.76 0.95 13.81
CA GLU A 140 1.68 2.27 14.43
C GLU A 140 2.95 3.06 14.08
N ILE A 141 2.77 4.31 13.63
CA ILE A 141 3.86 5.24 13.34
C ILE A 141 3.65 6.48 14.19
N THR A 142 4.65 6.85 14.97
CA THR A 142 4.64 8.10 15.76
C THR A 142 5.16 9.25 14.91
N LEU A 143 4.40 10.34 14.86
CA LEU A 143 4.82 11.58 14.22
C LEU A 143 5.89 12.28 15.07
N ASN A 144 7.04 12.61 14.47
CA ASN A 144 8.14 13.29 15.14
C ASN A 144 7.94 14.81 15.20
#